data_AF-A0A501WJW9-F1
#
_entry.id   AF-A0A501WJW9-F1
#
_cell.length_a   1.000
_cell.length_b   1.000
_cell.length_c   1.000
_cell.angle_alpha   90.00
_cell.angle_beta   90.00
_cell.angle_gamma   90.00
#
_symmetry.space_group_name_H-M   'P 1'
#
loop_
_entity.id
_entity.type
_entity.pdbx_description
1 polymer ?
#
loop_
_entity_poly.entity_id
_entity_poly.type
_entity_poly.pdbx_seq_one_letter_code
_entity_poly.pdbx_strand_id
1 'polypeptide(L)'
;MNRQKMLNAYRAVDKSTSGTSHPKQPSIYRSEYDEKLIKDYHFAKFRRNHAELSHNPTLKALLEKAEWDEEDVQTLLRQLN
;
A
#
# COMPACT_ATOMS: atom_id res chain seq x y z
N MET A 1 9.44 30.20 -4.64
CA MET A 1 8.69 29.38 -5.62
C MET A 1 7.36 30.09 -5.95
N ASN A 2 6.97 30.22 -7.22
CA ASN A 2 5.82 31.05 -7.64
C ASN A 2 4.51 30.24 -7.62
N ARG A 3 3.50 30.71 -6.87
CA ARG A 3 2.19 30.08 -6.68
C ARG A 3 1.47 29.77 -8.01
N GLN A 4 1.59 30.64 -9.01
CA GLN A 4 1.02 30.43 -10.33
C GLN A 4 1.61 29.20 -11.04
N LYS A 5 2.93 28.99 -10.89
CA LYS A 5 3.62 27.83 -11.50
C LYS A 5 3.14 26.52 -10.87
N MET A 6 2.88 26.52 -9.56
CA MET A 6 2.35 25.34 -8.86
C MET A 6 0.92 25.00 -9.28
N LEU A 7 0.04 26.00 -9.37
CA LEU A 7 -1.36 25.80 -9.81
C LEU A 7 -1.45 25.31 -11.26
N ASN A 8 -0.58 25.82 -12.13
CA ASN A 8 -0.52 25.36 -13.52
C ASN A 8 0.01 23.94 -13.63
N ALA A 9 0.99 23.56 -12.81
CA ALA A 9 1.46 22.18 -12.73
C ALA A 9 0.35 21.24 -12.25
N TYR A 10 -0.43 21.63 -11.25
CA TYR A 10 -1.55 20.83 -10.75
C TYR A 10 -2.62 20.60 -11.82
N ARG A 11 -3.00 21.66 -12.55
CA ARG A 11 -3.95 21.58 -13.68
C ARG A 11 -3.43 20.73 -14.84
N ALA A 12 -2.13 20.73 -15.09
CA ALA A 12 -1.52 19.91 -16.13
C ALA A 12 -1.56 18.42 -15.78
N VAL A 13 -1.29 18.07 -14.51
CA VAL A 13 -1.40 16.69 -14.01
C VAL A 13 -2.84 16.21 -14.07
N ASP A 14 -3.80 17.02 -13.63
CA ASP A 14 -5.23 16.67 -13.60
C ASP A 14 -5.82 16.43 -15.01
N LYS A 15 -5.35 17.18 -16.01
CA LYS A 15 -5.71 16.96 -17.43
C LYS A 15 -5.03 15.73 -18.04
N SER A 16 -3.89 15.31 -17.50
CA SER A 16 -3.17 14.11 -17.97
C SER A 16 -3.75 12.81 -17.43
N THR A 17 -4.50 12.87 -16.32
CA THR A 17 -5.15 11.72 -15.69
C THR A 17 -6.60 11.53 -16.18
N SER A 18 -7.23 12.54 -16.78
CA SER A 18 -8.62 12.49 -17.24
C SER A 18 -8.84 11.76 -18.58
N GLY A 19 -7.84 11.03 -19.09
CA GLY A 19 -7.92 10.37 -20.41
C GLY A 19 -7.07 9.10 -20.57
N THR A 20 -6.28 8.72 -19.57
CA THR A 20 -5.53 7.46 -19.58
C THR A 20 -6.45 6.33 -19.11
N SER A 21 -7.31 5.88 -20.01
CA SER A 21 -7.65 4.46 -20.06
C SER A 21 -6.32 3.74 -20.15
N HIS A 22 -5.78 3.27 -19.01
CA HIS A 22 -4.69 2.30 -19.04
C HIS A 22 -5.14 1.20 -20.01
N PRO A 23 -4.34 0.86 -21.04
CA PRO A 23 -4.70 -0.26 -21.91
C PRO A 23 -5.02 -1.42 -20.98
N LYS A 24 -6.21 -2.03 -21.13
CA LYS A 24 -6.67 -3.16 -20.31
C LYS A 24 -5.52 -4.17 -20.30
N GLN A 25 -4.70 -4.12 -19.26
CA GLN A 25 -3.62 -5.07 -19.07
C GLN A 25 -4.31 -6.43 -19.07
N PRO A 26 -3.77 -7.44 -19.77
CA PRO A 26 -4.35 -8.77 -19.73
C PRO A 26 -4.52 -9.14 -18.26
N SER A 27 -5.72 -9.55 -17.87
CA SER A 27 -6.00 -9.90 -16.48
C SER A 27 -5.02 -10.97 -16.06
N ILE A 28 -4.29 -10.71 -14.97
CA ILE A 28 -3.39 -11.69 -14.36
C ILE A 28 -4.21 -12.87 -13.80
N TYR A 29 -5.50 -12.64 -13.54
CA TYR A 29 -6.42 -13.62 -12.99
C TYR A 29 -7.04 -14.49 -14.07
N ARG A 30 -7.20 -15.77 -13.75
CA ARG A 30 -7.80 -16.77 -14.66
C ARG A 30 -9.28 -16.51 -14.94
N SER A 31 -10.00 -15.91 -13.99
CA SER A 31 -11.41 -15.56 -14.10
C SER A 31 -11.76 -14.39 -13.17
N GLU A 32 -12.93 -13.76 -13.40
CA GLU A 32 -13.47 -12.72 -12.51
C GLU A 32 -13.78 -13.28 -11.10
N TYR A 33 -14.19 -14.54 -11.03
CA TYR A 33 -14.43 -15.24 -9.76
C TYR A 33 -13.14 -15.37 -8.96
N ASP A 34 -12.06 -15.81 -9.60
CA ASP A 34 -10.75 -15.95 -8.94
C ASP A 34 -10.22 -14.60 -8.47
N GLU A 35 -10.38 -13.55 -9.29
CA GLU A 35 -10.02 -12.18 -8.90
C GLU A 35 -10.75 -11.74 -7.63
N LYS A 36 -12.07 -11.97 -7.57
CA LYS A 36 -12.86 -11.64 -6.39
C LYS A 36 -12.41 -12.43 -5.17
N LEU A 37 -12.26 -13.75 -5.31
CA LEU A 37 -11.83 -14.63 -4.22
C LEU A 37 -10.46 -14.23 -3.66
N ILE A 38 -9.50 -13.96 -4.55
CA ILE A 38 -8.15 -13.53 -4.17
C ILE A 38 -8.20 -12.19 -3.45
N LYS A 39 -8.97 -11.23 -3.96
CA LYS A 39 -9.15 -9.91 -3.30
C LYS A 39 -9.80 -10.05 -1.93
N ASP A 40 -10.86 -10.84 -1.80
CA ASP A 40 -11.55 -11.08 -0.53
C ASP A 40 -10.60 -11.73 0.50
N TYR A 41 -9.80 -12.70 0.07
CA TYR A 41 -8.77 -13.32 0.90
C TYR A 41 -7.71 -12.30 1.36
N HIS A 42 -7.17 -11.50 0.44
CA HIS A 42 -6.17 -10.47 0.78
C HIS A 42 -6.76 -9.41 1.70
N PHE A 43 -8.01 -9.01 1.49
CA PHE A 43 -8.70 -8.06 2.35
C PHE A 43 -8.89 -8.61 3.77
N ALA A 44 -9.31 -9.88 3.89
CA ALA A 44 -9.42 -10.55 5.19
C ALA A 44 -8.05 -10.63 5.90
N LYS A 45 -6.99 -10.99 5.18
CA LYS A 45 -5.62 -11.02 5.70
C LYS A 45 -5.16 -9.64 6.15
N PHE A 46 -5.42 -8.60 5.37
CA PHE A 46 -5.10 -7.22 5.72
C PHE A 46 -5.80 -6.81 7.01
N ARG A 47 -7.11 -7.07 7.14
CA ARG A 47 -7.86 -6.77 8.37
C ARG A 47 -7.29 -7.48 9.59
N ARG A 48 -6.89 -8.74 9.43
CA ARG A 48 -6.26 -9.52 10.52
C ARG A 48 -4.92 -8.92 10.92
N ASN A 49 -4.04 -8.67 9.96
CA ASN A 49 -2.74 -8.05 10.20
C ASN A 49 -2.87 -6.66 10.83
N HIS A 50 -3.84 -5.87 10.39
CA HIS A 50 -4.13 -4.56 10.97
C HIS A 50 -4.58 -4.67 12.44
N ALA A 51 -5.43 -5.65 12.75
CA ALA A 51 -5.82 -5.91 14.14
C ALA A 51 -4.61 -6.31 14.99
N GLU A 52 -3.78 -7.25 14.52
CA GLU A 52 -2.55 -7.68 15.20
C GLU A 52 -1.60 -6.48 15.45
N LEU A 53 -1.44 -5.60 14.46
CA LEU A 53 -0.66 -4.36 14.58
C LEU A 53 -1.23 -3.39 15.61
N SER A 54 -2.56 -3.25 15.69
CA SER A 54 -3.19 -2.40 16.69
C SER A 54 -3.01 -2.91 18.12
N HIS A 55 -2.82 -4.22 18.29
CA HIS A 55 -2.55 -4.86 19.58
C HIS A 55 -1.05 -4.93 19.93
N ASN A 56 -0.16 -4.65 18.98
CA ASN A 56 1.29 -4.74 19.17
C ASN A 56 1.98 -3.38 18.91
N PRO A 57 2.13 -2.53 19.95
CA PRO A 57 2.72 -1.20 19.80
C PRO A 57 4.18 -1.25 19.37
N THR A 58 4.93 -2.30 19.73
CA THR A 58 6.33 -2.50 19.34
C THR A 58 6.46 -2.70 17.84
N LEU A 59 5.58 -3.51 17.26
CA LEU A 59 5.56 -3.78 15.81
C LEU A 59 5.11 -2.57 15.01
N LYS A 60 4.18 -1.77 15.56
CA LYS A 60 3.79 -0.49 14.98
C LYS A 60 4.95 0.51 14.97
N ALA A 61 5.70 0.62 16.07
CA ALA A 61 6.86 1.51 16.16
C ALA A 61 7.96 1.14 15.15
N LEU A 62 8.19 -0.16 14.93
CA LEU A 62 9.12 -0.65 13.91
C LEU A 62 8.68 -0.26 12.48
N LEU A 63 7.38 -0.35 12.16
CA LEU A 63 6.86 0.02 10.84
C LEU A 63 6.88 1.53 10.56
N GLU A 64 6.77 2.37 11.58
CA GLU A 64 6.81 3.83 11.45
C GLU A 64 8.25 4.38 11.37
N LYS A 65 9.27 3.57 11.68
CA LYS A 65 10.68 3.94 11.61
C LYS A 65 11.14 4.03 10.15
N ALA A 66 11.80 5.14 9.80
CA ALA A 66 12.21 5.43 8.42
C ALA A 66 13.37 4.57 7.91
N GLU A 67 14.28 4.20 8.81
CA GLU A 67 15.43 3.34 8.53
C GLU A 67 15.49 2.23 9.58
N TRP A 68 15.83 1.02 9.15
CA TRP A 68 15.89 -0.15 10.01
C TRP A 68 17.35 -0.51 10.29
N ASP A 69 17.64 -0.80 11.55
CA ASP A 69 18.92 -1.36 11.98
C ASP A 69 18.80 -2.87 12.24
N GLU A 70 19.93 -3.50 12.56
CA GLU A 70 20.00 -4.94 12.74
C GLU A 70 19.23 -5.41 14.00
N GLU A 71 19.08 -4.52 14.99
CA GLU A 71 18.29 -4.79 16.20
C GLU A 71 16.78 -4.73 15.93
N ASP A 72 16.32 -3.83 15.06
CA ASP A 72 14.94 -3.77 14.58
C ASP A 72 14.54 -5.06 13.86
N VAL A 73 15.43 -5.60 13.01
CA VAL A 73 15.20 -6.86 12.29
C VAL A 73 15.09 -8.03 13.26
N GLN A 74 15.98 -8.10 14.26
CA GLN A 74 15.91 -9.12 15.32
C GLN A 74 14.61 -8.99 16.14
N THR A 75 14.18 -7.76 16.42
CA THR A 75 12.96 -7.48 17.17
C THR A 75 11.73 -7.89 16.37
N LEU A 76 11.69 -7.62 15.07
CA LEU A 76 10.62 -8.09 14.17
C LEU A 76 10.54 -9.62 14.15
N LEU A 77 11.67 -10.31 13.98
CA LEU A 77 11.71 -11.78 13.93
C LEU A 77 11.22 -12.42 15.23
N ARG A 78 11.53 -11.83 16.38
CA ARG A 78 11.04 -12.31 17.69
C ARG A 78 9.53 -12.15 17.86
N GLN A 79 8.91 -11.19 17.19
CA GLN A 79 7.47 -10.93 17.28
C GLN A 79 6.64 -11.77 16.28
N LEU A 80 7.30 -12.37 15.29
CA LEU A 80 6.68 -13.22 14.26
C LEU A 80 6.72 -14.72 14.58
N ASN A 81 7.55 -15.13 15.55
CA ASN A 81 7.66 -16.50 16.07
C ASN A 81 6.70 -16.71 17.24
#